data_AF-A0A391N5J5-F1
#
_entry.id   AF-A0A391N5J5-F1
#
_cell.length_a   1.000
_cell.length_b   1.000
_cell.length_c   1.000
_cell.angle_alpha   90.00
_cell.angle_beta   90.00
_cell.angle_gamma   90.00
#
_symmetry.space_group_name_H-M   'P 1'
#
loop_
_entity.id
_entity.type
_entity.pdbx_description
1 polymer ?
#
loop_
_entity_poly.entity_id
_entity_poly.type
_entity_poly.pdbx_seq_one_letter_code
_entity_poly.pdbx_strand_id
1 'polypeptide(L)'
;MKKTITTLVVAGAVGSAAILAGAYSGLINVGADDPHYPAVHAFLSMARDRSIEARSKDIEIPNLDDEALIRGGAGNYNAMCVGCHLAPGVEQTELSQALYPAPPNLAKIGIDAGPASAFWVIKHGIKATGMPAWGKSMGDEYIWGMVAFISQLPKIDATQYQALVAASGGHQHGGGESQTHNHESLDGSNSDHHGNAAAGGESGHRGIAAADHHGGSAPEADHHSSSSNGDDHHGGSNSSTKGSSASDHHAEPASNAHTHADGKEHVHDS
;
A
#
# COMPACT_ATOMS: atom_id res chain seq x y z
N MET A 1 17.09 -17.12 49.66
CA MET A 1 15.77 -16.68 49.16
C MET A 1 15.65 -15.15 49.11
N LYS A 2 15.62 -14.41 50.24
CA LYS A 2 15.49 -12.93 50.20
C LYS A 2 16.58 -12.23 49.37
N LYS A 3 17.86 -12.56 49.61
CA LYS A 3 18.99 -12.01 48.83
C LYS A 3 18.87 -12.31 47.34
N THR A 4 18.50 -13.54 46.99
CA THR A 4 18.33 -13.99 45.59
C THR A 4 17.20 -13.24 44.89
N ILE A 5 16.06 -13.04 45.57
CA ILE A 5 14.92 -12.26 45.04
C ILE A 5 15.32 -10.80 44.86
N THR A 6 15.98 -10.18 45.85
CA THR A 6 16.47 -8.80 45.73
C THR A 6 17.44 -8.64 44.57
N THR A 7 18.37 -9.57 44.36
CA THR A 7 19.29 -9.54 43.21
C THR A 7 18.53 -9.62 41.88
N LEU A 8 17.57 -10.53 41.73
CA LEU A 8 16.77 -10.65 40.51
C LEU A 8 15.96 -9.39 40.22
N VAL A 9 15.36 -8.79 41.25
CA VAL A 9 14.58 -7.54 41.12
C VAL A 9 15.48 -6.38 40.69
N VAL A 10 16.64 -6.22 41.34
CA VAL A 10 17.59 -5.15 40.97
C VAL A 10 18.12 -5.37 39.56
N ALA A 11 18.50 -6.60 39.19
CA ALA A 11 18.96 -6.92 37.85
C ALA A 11 17.88 -6.64 36.79
N GLY A 12 16.62 -7.01 37.07
CA GLY A 12 15.49 -6.72 36.20
C GLY A 12 15.27 -5.21 36.04
N ALA A 13 15.28 -4.45 37.13
CA ALA A 13 15.11 -3.00 37.09
C ALA A 13 16.23 -2.30 36.30
N VAL A 14 17.49 -2.70 36.51
CA VAL A 14 18.63 -2.16 35.77
C VAL A 14 18.51 -2.51 34.28
N GLY A 15 18.14 -3.75 33.95
CA GLY A 15 17.91 -4.17 32.56
C GLY A 15 16.83 -3.36 31.87
N SER A 16 15.67 -3.17 32.52
CA SER A 16 14.58 -2.35 31.99
C SER A 16 14.98 -0.89 31.81
N ALA A 17 15.69 -0.31 32.79
CA ALA A 17 16.18 1.06 32.69
C ALA A 17 17.17 1.24 31.51
N ALA A 18 18.05 0.26 31.28
CA ALA A 18 18.98 0.29 30.14
C ALA A 18 18.25 0.23 28.79
N ILE A 19 17.23 -0.62 28.65
CA ILE A 19 16.41 -0.70 27.43
C ILE A 19 15.69 0.63 27.18
N LEU A 20 15.06 1.20 28.22
CA LEU A 20 14.37 2.48 28.11
C LEU A 20 15.32 3.63 27.75
N ALA A 21 16.51 3.67 28.38
CA ALA A 21 17.52 4.68 28.08
C ALA A 21 18.00 4.57 26.63
N GLY A 22 18.26 3.36 26.11
CA GLY A 22 18.66 3.13 24.72
C GLY A 22 17.57 3.51 23.70
N ALA A 23 16.30 3.25 24.02
CA ALA A 23 15.18 3.69 23.19
C ALA A 23 15.03 5.22 23.21
N TYR A 24 15.07 5.84 24.40
CA TYR A 24 14.93 7.28 24.55
C TYR A 24 16.08 8.06 23.93
N SER A 25 17.30 7.51 23.91
CA SER A 25 18.47 8.16 23.33
C SER A 25 18.48 8.17 21.81
N GLY A 26 17.52 7.51 21.13
CA GLY A 26 17.47 7.42 19.67
C GLY A 26 18.56 6.53 19.06
N LEU A 27 19.19 5.65 19.85
CA LEU A 27 20.19 4.70 19.35
C LEU A 27 19.56 3.55 18.56
N ILE A 28 18.26 3.32 18.76
CA ILE A 28 17.49 2.32 18.01
C ILE A 28 16.93 3.01 16.77
N ASN A 29 17.51 2.69 15.61
CA ASN A 29 16.96 3.11 14.33
C ASN A 29 15.61 2.44 14.09
N VAL A 30 14.62 3.20 13.63
CA VAL A 30 13.27 2.73 13.32
C VAL A 30 12.96 2.78 11.82
N GLY A 31 13.95 3.15 11.00
CA GLY A 31 13.85 3.11 9.54
C GLY A 31 13.56 1.69 9.05
N ALA A 32 12.64 1.57 8.09
CA ALA A 32 12.27 0.28 7.50
C ALA A 32 13.40 -0.30 6.62
N ASP A 33 14.34 0.53 6.19
CA ASP A 33 15.54 0.17 5.43
C ASP A 33 16.66 -0.42 6.29
N ASP A 34 16.53 -0.39 7.63
CA ASP A 34 17.47 -0.97 8.58
C ASP A 34 16.84 -2.19 9.29
N PRO A 35 17.13 -3.43 8.82
CA PRO A 35 16.54 -4.62 9.40
C PRO A 35 16.86 -4.82 10.88
N HIS A 36 15.90 -5.37 11.62
CA HIS A 36 16.14 -5.79 13.00
C HIS A 36 17.37 -6.71 13.10
N TYR A 37 18.11 -6.59 14.22
CA TYR A 37 19.13 -7.56 14.59
C TYR A 37 18.60 -9.01 14.47
N PRO A 38 19.42 -9.98 14.02
CA PRO A 38 18.95 -11.34 13.72
C PRO A 38 18.15 -12.01 14.85
N ALA A 39 18.55 -11.81 16.11
CA ALA A 39 17.84 -12.36 17.26
C ALA A 39 16.47 -11.72 17.47
N VAL A 40 16.36 -10.40 17.27
CA VAL A 40 15.10 -9.66 17.36
C VAL A 40 14.19 -10.07 16.21
N HIS A 41 14.72 -10.10 14.98
CA HIS A 41 13.98 -10.57 13.81
C HIS A 41 13.43 -11.99 14.03
N ALA A 42 14.26 -12.94 14.46
CA ALA A 42 13.85 -14.32 14.71
C ALA A 42 12.76 -14.41 15.79
N PHE A 43 12.88 -13.63 16.86
CA PHE A 43 11.84 -13.56 17.90
C PHE A 43 10.52 -13.01 17.35
N LEU A 44 10.55 -11.93 16.57
CA LEU A 44 9.36 -11.32 15.97
C LEU A 44 8.70 -12.26 14.95
N SER A 45 9.47 -12.94 14.10
CA SER A 45 8.95 -13.94 13.16
C SER A 45 8.29 -15.10 13.90
N MET A 46 8.96 -15.66 14.92
CA MET A 46 8.39 -16.73 15.74
C MET A 46 7.09 -16.29 16.43
N ALA A 47 7.07 -15.10 17.03
CA ALA A 47 5.88 -14.58 17.71
C ALA A 47 4.71 -14.38 16.73
N ARG A 48 4.99 -13.84 15.53
CA ARG A 48 4.01 -13.69 14.44
C ARG A 48 3.45 -15.04 14.03
N ASP A 49 4.30 -15.99 13.67
CA ASP A 49 3.89 -17.28 13.11
C ASP A 49 3.08 -18.10 14.14
N ARG A 50 3.54 -18.12 15.39
CA ARG A 50 2.82 -18.77 16.50
C ARG A 50 1.49 -18.10 16.82
N SER A 51 1.42 -16.77 16.73
CA SER A 51 0.17 -16.05 16.94
C SER A 51 -0.83 -16.36 15.83
N ILE A 52 -0.41 -16.40 14.57
CA ILE A 52 -1.30 -16.74 13.45
C ILE A 52 -1.83 -18.16 13.63
N GLU A 53 -0.95 -19.14 13.84
CA GLU A 53 -1.30 -20.55 14.07
C GLU A 53 -2.32 -20.70 15.21
N ALA A 54 -2.07 -20.08 16.36
CA ALA A 54 -2.95 -20.19 17.51
C ALA A 54 -4.33 -19.54 17.31
N ARG A 55 -4.43 -18.54 16.43
CA ARG A 55 -5.67 -17.77 16.20
C ARG A 55 -6.44 -18.23 14.97
N SER A 56 -5.81 -18.95 14.06
CA SER A 56 -6.47 -19.52 12.86
C SER A 56 -7.00 -20.93 13.07
N LYS A 57 -6.60 -21.63 14.15
CA LYS A 57 -6.90 -23.06 14.38
C LYS A 57 -8.37 -23.46 14.32
N ASP A 58 -9.29 -22.59 14.74
CA ASP A 58 -10.73 -22.88 14.86
C ASP A 58 -11.56 -22.16 13.78
N ILE A 59 -10.91 -21.61 12.76
CA ILE A 59 -11.60 -20.90 11.67
C ILE A 59 -12.17 -21.94 10.70
N GLU A 60 -13.49 -21.92 10.54
CA GLU A 60 -14.19 -22.75 9.56
C GLU A 60 -13.90 -22.26 8.13
N ILE A 61 -13.45 -23.18 7.28
CA ILE A 61 -13.08 -22.89 5.90
C ILE A 61 -14.29 -23.20 5.00
N PRO A 62 -14.82 -22.24 4.23
CA PRO A 62 -15.89 -22.50 3.28
C PRO A 62 -15.38 -23.29 2.06
N ASN A 63 -16.27 -23.64 1.13
CA ASN A 63 -15.84 -24.24 -0.13
C ASN A 63 -15.07 -23.22 -0.99
N LEU A 64 -13.74 -23.37 -1.08
CA LEU A 64 -12.86 -22.45 -1.82
C LEU A 64 -12.83 -22.72 -3.34
N ASP A 65 -13.46 -23.80 -3.79
CA ASP A 65 -13.58 -24.12 -5.23
C ASP A 65 -14.82 -23.48 -5.88
N ASP A 66 -15.58 -22.67 -5.14
CA ASP A 66 -16.70 -21.90 -5.69
C ASP A 66 -16.21 -20.84 -6.69
N GLU A 67 -16.62 -20.98 -7.95
CA GLU A 67 -16.21 -20.08 -9.04
C GLU A 67 -16.64 -18.64 -8.82
N ALA A 68 -17.80 -18.39 -8.21
CA ALA A 68 -18.27 -17.04 -7.92
C ALA A 68 -17.41 -16.40 -6.82
N LEU A 69 -17.02 -17.18 -5.81
CA LEU A 69 -16.13 -16.75 -4.74
C LEU A 69 -14.73 -16.39 -5.28
N ILE A 70 -14.14 -17.27 -6.12
CA ILE A 70 -12.85 -17.02 -6.78
C ILE A 70 -12.93 -15.77 -7.66
N ARG A 71 -14.00 -15.62 -8.45
CA ARG A 71 -14.21 -14.49 -9.33
C ARG A 71 -14.31 -13.16 -8.56
N GLY A 72 -15.09 -13.11 -7.48
CA GLY A 72 -15.15 -11.93 -6.61
C GLY A 72 -13.80 -11.62 -5.95
N GLY A 73 -13.07 -12.67 -5.57
CA GLY A 73 -11.71 -12.57 -5.03
C GLY A 73 -10.70 -11.93 -5.98
N ALA A 74 -10.79 -12.22 -7.29
CA ALA A 74 -9.89 -11.66 -8.30
C ALA A 74 -9.94 -10.13 -8.35
N GLY A 75 -11.16 -9.56 -8.32
CA GLY A 75 -11.36 -8.11 -8.33
C GLY A 75 -10.78 -7.43 -7.09
N ASN A 76 -11.05 -7.99 -5.91
CA ASN A 76 -10.52 -7.48 -4.64
C ASN A 76 -9.00 -7.61 -4.55
N TYR A 77 -8.43 -8.74 -4.96
CA TYR A 77 -6.98 -8.92 -5.00
C TYR A 77 -6.32 -7.88 -5.91
N ASN A 78 -6.87 -7.66 -7.10
CA ASN A 78 -6.34 -6.69 -8.04
C ASN A 78 -6.42 -5.25 -7.49
N ALA A 79 -7.49 -4.90 -6.78
CA ALA A 79 -7.65 -3.56 -6.22
C ALA A 79 -6.75 -3.30 -5.00
N MET A 80 -6.44 -4.33 -4.20
CA MET A 80 -5.92 -4.12 -2.84
C MET A 80 -4.56 -4.77 -2.57
N CYS A 81 -4.25 -5.87 -3.26
CA CYS A 81 -3.11 -6.72 -2.92
C CYS A 81 -1.97 -6.59 -3.92
N VAL A 82 -2.29 -6.37 -5.20
CA VAL A 82 -1.32 -6.45 -6.30
C VAL A 82 -0.17 -5.45 -6.18
N GLY A 83 -0.41 -4.28 -5.58
CA GLY A 83 0.62 -3.26 -5.40
C GLY A 83 1.80 -3.71 -4.55
N CYS A 84 1.55 -4.58 -3.57
CA CYS A 84 2.58 -5.12 -2.68
C CYS A 84 2.93 -6.58 -3.01
N HIS A 85 1.95 -7.41 -3.35
CA HIS A 85 2.09 -8.86 -3.50
C HIS A 85 2.22 -9.36 -4.95
N LEU A 86 2.12 -8.44 -5.92
CA LEU A 86 2.33 -8.65 -7.36
C LEU A 86 1.25 -9.53 -8.04
N ALA A 87 1.12 -9.39 -9.35
CA ALA A 87 0.27 -10.24 -10.19
C ALA A 87 1.13 -11.23 -11.01
N PRO A 88 0.53 -12.27 -11.60
CA PRO A 88 1.24 -13.16 -12.51
C PRO A 88 1.92 -12.38 -13.64
N GLY A 89 3.21 -12.64 -13.86
CA GLY A 89 4.03 -11.94 -14.86
C GLY A 89 4.48 -10.52 -14.48
N VAL A 90 4.17 -10.05 -13.27
CA VAL A 90 4.65 -8.75 -12.77
C VAL A 90 5.94 -8.95 -11.97
N GLU A 91 6.99 -8.25 -12.38
CA GLU A 91 8.26 -8.19 -11.67
C GLU A 91 8.14 -7.38 -10.38
N GLN A 92 9.19 -7.44 -9.54
CA GLN A 92 9.21 -6.65 -8.31
C GLN A 92 9.06 -5.15 -8.60
N THR A 93 8.19 -4.49 -7.83
CA THR A 93 7.96 -3.04 -7.86
C THR A 93 8.75 -2.36 -6.75
N GLU A 94 8.99 -1.04 -6.91
CA GLU A 94 9.59 -0.20 -5.87
C GLU A 94 8.90 -0.37 -4.51
N LEU A 95 7.57 -0.40 -4.49
CA LEU A 95 6.79 -0.60 -3.26
C LEU A 95 7.01 -2.01 -2.67
N SER A 96 7.00 -3.05 -3.50
CA SER A 96 7.21 -4.43 -3.02
C SER A 96 8.60 -4.64 -2.43
N GLN A 97 9.60 -3.86 -2.84
CA GLN A 97 10.97 -3.93 -2.34
C GLN A 97 11.22 -3.02 -1.13
N ALA A 98 10.52 -1.88 -1.03
CA ALA A 98 10.72 -0.89 0.03
C ALA A 98 10.02 -1.23 1.37
N LEU A 99 9.09 -2.19 1.38
CA LEU A 99 8.41 -2.62 2.60
C LEU A 99 9.30 -3.53 3.45
N TYR A 100 9.25 -3.35 4.76
CA TYR A 100 9.90 -4.23 5.72
C TYR A 100 8.90 -4.80 6.75
N PRO A 101 8.81 -6.13 6.88
CA PRO A 101 9.43 -7.12 6.00
C PRO A 101 8.85 -7.04 4.58
N ALA A 102 9.64 -7.47 3.59
CA ALA A 102 9.19 -7.51 2.20
C ALA A 102 8.00 -8.48 2.05
N PRO A 103 6.90 -8.07 1.39
CA PRO A 103 5.77 -8.95 1.12
C PRO A 103 6.17 -10.11 0.20
N PRO A 104 5.65 -11.33 0.44
CA PRO A 104 5.85 -12.44 -0.49
C PRO A 104 5.14 -12.18 -1.83
N ASN A 105 5.75 -12.68 -2.92
CA ASN A 105 5.10 -12.72 -4.23
C ASN A 105 4.04 -13.83 -4.25
N LEU A 106 2.78 -13.45 -4.02
CA LEU A 106 1.66 -14.39 -3.95
C LEU A 106 1.32 -15.01 -5.31
N ALA A 107 1.67 -14.34 -6.42
CA ALA A 107 1.56 -14.92 -7.75
C ALA A 107 2.45 -16.15 -7.95
N LYS A 108 3.57 -16.26 -7.21
CA LYS A 108 4.48 -17.41 -7.27
C LYS A 108 4.16 -18.48 -6.21
N ILE A 109 3.86 -18.07 -4.98
CA ILE A 109 3.77 -19.02 -3.85
C ILE A 109 2.33 -19.34 -3.42
N GLY A 110 1.36 -18.49 -3.75
CA GLY A 110 -0.03 -18.64 -3.29
C GLY A 110 -0.13 -18.57 -1.77
N ILE A 111 -0.83 -19.55 -1.17
CA ILE A 111 -0.99 -19.67 0.28
C ILE A 111 -0.02 -20.72 0.83
N ASP A 112 0.89 -20.29 1.70
CA ASP A 112 1.92 -21.14 2.32
C ASP A 112 1.46 -21.81 3.63
N ALA A 113 0.79 -21.06 4.51
CA ALA A 113 0.39 -21.48 5.86
C ALA A 113 -1.05 -22.00 5.98
N GLY A 114 -1.69 -22.31 4.85
CA GLY A 114 -3.06 -22.80 4.74
C GLY A 114 -4.16 -21.72 4.74
N PRO A 115 -5.38 -22.05 4.30
CA PRO A 115 -6.43 -21.04 4.04
C PRO A 115 -6.91 -20.28 5.27
N ALA A 116 -7.03 -20.95 6.42
CA ALA A 116 -7.43 -20.32 7.67
C ALA A 116 -6.42 -19.27 8.14
N SER A 117 -5.12 -19.55 8.01
CA SER A 117 -4.05 -18.60 8.33
C SER A 117 -4.06 -17.42 7.38
N ALA A 118 -4.24 -17.65 6.07
CA ALA A 118 -4.37 -16.59 5.08
C ALA A 118 -5.58 -15.69 5.37
N PHE A 119 -6.73 -16.28 5.66
CA PHE A 119 -7.93 -15.53 6.06
C PHE A 119 -7.64 -14.64 7.28
N TRP A 120 -7.02 -15.21 8.32
CA TRP A 120 -6.71 -14.46 9.54
C TRP A 120 -5.76 -13.29 9.26
N VAL A 121 -4.71 -13.51 8.45
CA VAL A 121 -3.74 -12.48 8.07
C VAL A 121 -4.39 -11.38 7.25
N ILE A 122 -5.25 -11.71 6.27
CA ILE A 122 -5.95 -10.71 5.45
C ILE A 122 -6.93 -9.91 6.31
N LYS A 123 -7.68 -10.58 7.20
CA LYS A 123 -8.66 -9.95 8.09
C LYS A 123 -8.00 -8.99 9.09
N HIS A 124 -6.88 -9.38 9.69
CA HIS A 124 -6.29 -8.66 10.82
C HIS A 124 -5.01 -7.89 10.49
N GLY A 125 -4.43 -8.10 9.32
CA GLY A 125 -3.12 -7.57 8.96
C GLY A 125 -2.00 -8.14 9.83
N ILE A 126 -0.82 -7.55 9.71
CA ILE A 126 0.32 -7.89 10.58
C ILE A 126 0.84 -6.61 11.20
N LYS A 127 0.81 -6.56 12.53
CA LYS A 127 1.28 -5.40 13.30
C LYS A 127 2.75 -5.09 13.00
N ALA A 128 3.09 -3.80 12.93
CA ALA A 128 4.43 -3.32 12.63
C ALA A 128 4.96 -3.78 11.26
N THR A 129 4.07 -3.85 10.27
CA THR A 129 4.38 -4.11 8.86
C THR A 129 3.50 -3.21 7.97
N GLY A 130 3.73 -3.23 6.67
CA GLY A 130 2.84 -2.60 5.69
C GLY A 130 1.52 -3.35 5.44
N MET A 131 1.29 -4.53 6.04
CA MET A 131 0.09 -5.34 5.80
C MET A 131 -1.11 -4.84 6.63
N PRO A 132 -2.15 -4.24 6.01
CA PRO A 132 -3.27 -3.64 6.72
C PRO A 132 -4.32 -4.68 7.16
N ALA A 133 -5.20 -4.26 8.08
CA ALA A 133 -6.29 -5.09 8.62
C ALA A 133 -7.59 -4.89 7.84
N TRP A 134 -7.81 -5.66 6.77
CA TRP A 134 -8.95 -5.46 5.86
C TRP A 134 -10.31 -5.77 6.48
N GLY A 135 -10.37 -6.59 7.53
CA GLY A 135 -11.60 -6.87 8.27
C GLY A 135 -12.21 -5.67 8.99
N LYS A 136 -11.56 -4.50 8.95
CA LYS A 136 -12.14 -3.23 9.41
C LYS A 136 -13.13 -2.64 8.41
N SER A 137 -12.98 -2.92 7.12
CA SER A 137 -13.75 -2.32 6.04
C SER A 137 -14.40 -3.34 5.10
N MET A 138 -14.21 -4.64 5.34
CA MET A 138 -14.66 -5.71 4.45
C MET A 138 -15.25 -6.89 5.22
N GLY A 139 -16.39 -7.42 4.74
CA GLY A 139 -17.02 -8.63 5.26
C GLY A 139 -16.19 -9.90 5.02
N ASP A 140 -16.41 -10.92 5.85
CA ASP A 140 -15.65 -12.17 5.82
C ASP A 140 -15.80 -12.92 4.50
N GLU A 141 -16.97 -12.86 3.88
CA GLU A 141 -17.27 -13.47 2.58
C GLU A 141 -16.36 -12.94 1.45
N TYR A 142 -16.02 -11.65 1.48
CA TYR A 142 -15.12 -11.04 0.50
C TYR A 142 -13.66 -11.37 0.78
N ILE A 143 -13.29 -11.52 2.06
CA ILE A 143 -11.96 -11.99 2.48
C ILE A 143 -11.77 -13.44 2.04
N TRP A 144 -12.77 -14.31 2.22
CA TRP A 144 -12.75 -15.66 1.70
C TRP A 144 -12.64 -15.71 0.18
N GLY A 145 -13.26 -14.76 -0.53
CA GLY A 145 -13.03 -14.53 -1.96
C GLY A 145 -11.55 -14.39 -2.29
N MET A 146 -10.85 -13.50 -1.61
CA MET A 146 -9.40 -13.31 -1.81
C MET A 146 -8.61 -14.58 -1.47
N VAL A 147 -8.94 -15.29 -0.39
CA VAL A 147 -8.27 -16.56 -0.04
C VAL A 147 -8.46 -17.61 -1.14
N ALA A 148 -9.68 -17.75 -1.66
CA ALA A 148 -9.98 -18.67 -2.75
C ALA A 148 -9.17 -18.30 -4.02
N PHE A 149 -9.13 -17.01 -4.36
CA PHE A 149 -8.38 -16.54 -5.53
C PHE A 149 -6.85 -16.68 -5.38
N ILE A 150 -6.27 -16.35 -4.22
CA ILE A 150 -4.83 -16.49 -3.97
C ILE A 150 -4.38 -17.95 -4.10
N SER A 151 -5.26 -18.91 -3.79
CA SER A 151 -5.01 -20.34 -3.99
C SER A 151 -4.92 -20.76 -5.48
N GLN A 152 -5.44 -19.93 -6.40
CA GLN A 152 -5.36 -20.15 -7.84
C GLN A 152 -4.18 -19.42 -8.49
N LEU A 153 -3.68 -18.34 -7.87
CA LEU A 153 -2.64 -17.48 -8.43
C LEU A 153 -1.41 -18.22 -9.01
N PRO A 154 -0.80 -19.20 -8.31
CA PRO A 154 0.36 -19.93 -8.85
C PRO A 154 0.05 -20.83 -10.05
N LYS A 155 -1.24 -21.04 -10.36
CA LYS A 155 -1.72 -21.97 -11.39
C LYS A 155 -2.17 -21.25 -12.66
N ILE A 156 -2.23 -19.92 -12.63
CA ILE A 156 -2.75 -19.12 -13.74
C ILE A 156 -1.67 -18.19 -14.30
N ASP A 157 -1.72 -17.98 -15.61
CA ASP A 157 -0.85 -17.01 -16.28
C ASP A 157 -1.44 -15.58 -16.25
N ALA A 158 -0.69 -14.63 -16.81
CA ALA A 158 -1.10 -13.23 -16.87
C ALA A 158 -2.41 -13.04 -17.67
N THR A 159 -2.63 -13.82 -18.73
CA THR A 159 -3.84 -13.71 -19.55
C THR A 159 -5.08 -14.21 -18.80
N GLN A 160 -4.96 -15.35 -18.13
CA GLN A 160 -6.01 -15.92 -17.28
C GLN A 160 -6.31 -15.02 -16.08
N TYR A 161 -5.28 -14.44 -15.45
CA TYR A 161 -5.44 -13.45 -14.40
C TYR A 161 -6.29 -12.26 -14.86
N GLN A 162 -5.94 -11.64 -16.01
CA GLN A 162 -6.68 -10.50 -16.51
C GLN A 162 -8.13 -10.85 -16.88
N ALA A 163 -8.38 -12.04 -17.42
CA ALA A 163 -9.73 -12.51 -17.71
C ALA A 163 -10.58 -12.65 -16.44
N LEU A 164 -10.03 -13.20 -15.36
CA LEU A 164 -10.72 -13.33 -14.07
C LEU A 164 -11.00 -11.97 -13.43
N VAL A 165 -10.03 -11.06 -13.46
CA VAL A 165 -10.20 -9.69 -12.95
C VAL A 165 -11.28 -8.95 -13.74
N ALA A 166 -11.27 -9.02 -15.07
CA ALA A 166 -12.30 -8.39 -15.91
C ALA A 166 -13.71 -8.94 -15.64
N ALA A 167 -13.82 -10.23 -15.30
CA ALA A 167 -15.09 -10.86 -14.97
C ALA A 167 -15.59 -10.58 -13.54
N SER A 168 -14.75 -10.03 -12.64
CA SER A 168 -14.99 -9.94 -11.19
C SER A 168 -16.09 -8.96 -10.75
N GLY A 169 -16.49 -8.04 -11.63
CA GLY A 169 -17.30 -6.89 -11.23
C GLY A 169 -16.52 -5.82 -10.44
N GLY A 170 -15.20 -6.00 -10.27
CA GLY A 170 -14.30 -5.06 -9.61
C GLY A 170 -14.23 -5.24 -8.09
N HIS A 171 -13.98 -4.13 -7.41
CA HIS A 171 -13.76 -4.07 -5.97
C HIS A 171 -15.08 -4.10 -5.18
N GLN A 172 -15.20 -5.00 -4.19
CA GLN A 172 -16.41 -5.22 -3.40
C GLN A 172 -16.09 -5.43 -1.91
N HIS A 173 -16.88 -4.80 -1.04
CA HIS A 173 -16.65 -4.81 0.42
C HIS A 173 -17.83 -5.26 1.29
N GLY A 174 -19.05 -5.29 0.75
CA GLY A 174 -20.27 -5.54 1.52
C GLY A 174 -20.93 -4.30 2.13
N GLY A 175 -20.58 -3.10 1.67
CA GLY A 175 -21.29 -1.85 2.03
C GLY A 175 -20.83 -1.17 3.33
N GLY A 176 -19.57 -1.37 3.75
CA GLY A 176 -18.99 -0.79 4.96
C GLY A 176 -18.01 0.37 4.75
N GLU A 177 -17.92 0.94 3.54
CA GLU A 177 -16.94 2.00 3.26
C GLU A 177 -17.33 3.34 3.89
N SER A 178 -16.32 4.05 4.42
CA SER A 178 -16.42 5.51 4.48
C SER A 178 -16.43 6.02 3.05
N GLN A 179 -17.52 6.67 2.63
CA GLN A 179 -17.55 7.39 1.36
C GLN A 179 -16.36 8.35 1.34
N THR A 180 -15.37 8.08 0.51
CA THR A 180 -14.35 9.08 0.20
C THR A 180 -15.06 10.19 -0.52
N HIS A 181 -15.29 11.31 0.16
CA HIS A 181 -15.76 12.52 -0.50
C HIS A 181 -14.75 12.87 -1.60
N ASN A 182 -15.27 12.95 -2.82
CA ASN A 182 -14.55 13.27 -4.04
C ASN A 182 -13.52 14.40 -3.82
N HIS A 183 -12.25 14.13 -4.12
CA HIS A 183 -11.41 15.14 -4.72
C HIS A 183 -11.42 14.89 -6.23
N GLU A 184 -12.38 15.56 -6.86
CA GLU A 184 -12.39 16.04 -8.24
C GLU A 184 -11.53 15.27 -9.24
N SER A 185 -12.25 14.56 -10.11
CA SER A 185 -11.83 14.23 -11.47
C SER A 185 -11.28 15.48 -12.17
N LEU A 186 -9.95 15.54 -12.31
CA LEU A 186 -9.32 16.32 -13.38
C LEU A 186 -9.46 15.54 -14.69
N ASP A 187 -10.69 15.44 -15.19
CA ASP A 187 -10.90 15.20 -16.61
C ASP A 187 -12.01 16.13 -17.10
N GLY A 188 -11.56 17.22 -17.70
CA GLY A 188 -12.41 18.19 -18.36
C GLY A 188 -12.96 17.57 -19.65
N SER A 189 -14.13 16.96 -19.57
CA SER A 189 -14.93 16.65 -20.73
C SER A 189 -16.23 17.45 -20.71
N ASN A 190 -16.10 18.67 -21.25
CA ASN A 190 -17.17 19.56 -21.66
C ASN A 190 -18.09 18.84 -22.65
N SER A 191 -19.34 18.56 -22.25
CA SER A 191 -20.40 18.18 -23.20
C SER A 191 -21.80 18.45 -22.62
N ASP A 192 -22.11 19.74 -22.43
CA ASP A 192 -23.49 20.17 -22.25
C ASP A 192 -24.21 20.18 -23.60
N HIS A 193 -25.07 19.18 -23.79
CA HIS A 193 -26.14 19.19 -24.79
C HIS A 193 -27.37 19.92 -24.27
N HIS A 194 -27.90 20.81 -25.10
CA HIS A 194 -29.06 21.68 -24.90
C HIS A 194 -30.38 20.96 -24.53
N GLY A 195 -31.21 21.64 -23.73
CA GLY A 195 -32.65 21.35 -23.61
C GLY A 195 -33.40 22.30 -22.67
N ASN A 196 -33.81 23.46 -23.20
CA ASN A 196 -34.66 24.46 -22.53
C ASN A 196 -36.14 24.00 -22.47
N ALA A 197 -36.79 24.09 -21.30
CA ALA A 197 -38.22 24.40 -21.18
C ALA A 197 -38.57 24.90 -19.77
N ALA A 198 -39.36 25.97 -19.74
CA ALA A 198 -39.66 26.80 -18.58
C ALA A 198 -40.99 26.46 -17.86
N ALA A 199 -41.06 26.95 -16.62
CA ALA A 199 -42.21 27.51 -15.89
C ALA A 199 -43.21 26.59 -15.13
N GLY A 200 -43.27 26.82 -13.81
CA GLY A 200 -44.52 27.16 -13.10
C GLY A 200 -44.96 26.23 -11.96
N GLY A 201 -45.10 26.77 -10.73
CA GLY A 201 -45.99 26.20 -9.71
C GLY A 201 -45.54 26.34 -8.25
N GLU A 202 -46.04 27.36 -7.55
CA GLU A 202 -45.91 27.62 -6.11
C GLU A 202 -46.64 26.61 -5.20
N SER A 203 -46.05 26.33 -4.03
CA SER A 203 -46.69 26.11 -2.70
C SER A 203 -45.56 25.67 -1.74
N GLY A 204 -45.31 26.23 -0.55
CA GLY A 204 -46.13 26.98 0.37
C GLY A 204 -46.24 26.20 1.69
N HIS A 205 -45.20 26.20 2.55
CA HIS A 205 -45.37 25.90 3.98
C HIS A 205 -44.36 26.66 4.86
N ARG A 206 -44.94 27.33 5.87
CA ARG A 206 -44.32 28.17 6.91
C ARG A 206 -43.99 27.37 8.18
N GLY A 207 -42.96 27.86 8.90
CA GLY A 207 -42.75 27.72 10.36
C GLY A 207 -42.06 26.42 10.77
N ILE A 208 -41.05 26.40 11.64
CA ILE A 208 -40.89 27.17 12.89
C ILE A 208 -39.38 27.38 13.19
N ALA A 209 -39.03 28.59 13.63
CA ALA A 209 -37.78 29.05 14.26
C ALA A 209 -37.56 28.37 15.63
N ALA A 210 -36.46 28.43 16.38
CA ALA A 210 -35.05 28.84 16.30
C ALA A 210 -34.43 28.42 17.65
N ALA A 211 -33.11 28.23 17.72
CA ALA A 211 -32.32 28.54 18.93
C ALA A 211 -30.84 28.69 18.56
N ASP A 212 -30.41 29.95 18.52
CA ASP A 212 -29.04 30.41 18.36
C ASP A 212 -28.14 30.07 19.55
N HIS A 213 -26.85 29.84 19.29
CA HIS A 213 -25.77 30.21 20.22
C HIS A 213 -24.54 30.72 19.46
N HIS A 214 -24.18 31.97 19.79
CA HIS A 214 -22.98 32.80 19.52
C HIS A 214 -21.66 32.02 19.29
N GLY A 215 -20.70 32.43 18.45
CA GLY A 215 -20.28 33.76 18.02
C GLY A 215 -18.81 33.99 18.47
N GLY A 216 -17.86 34.17 17.55
CA GLY A 216 -16.45 34.41 17.92
C GLY A 216 -15.45 34.45 16.76
N SER A 217 -15.51 35.54 16.01
CA SER A 217 -14.55 36.22 15.13
C SER A 217 -13.17 35.61 14.80
N ALA A 218 -12.89 35.57 13.50
CA ALA A 218 -11.55 35.63 12.89
C ALA A 218 -10.90 37.02 13.05
N PRO A 219 -9.62 37.14 12.69
CA PRO A 219 -9.30 38.10 11.64
C PRO A 219 -8.42 37.52 10.53
N GLU A 220 -8.63 38.05 9.33
CA GLU A 220 -7.80 37.96 8.13
C GLU A 220 -6.39 38.54 8.36
N ALA A 221 -5.39 38.00 7.66
CA ALA A 221 -4.15 38.69 7.33
C ALA A 221 -3.52 38.07 6.06
N ASP A 222 -3.77 38.75 4.95
CA ASP A 222 -2.85 39.17 3.89
C ASP A 222 -1.77 38.23 3.30
N HIS A 223 -1.88 38.12 1.98
CA HIS A 223 -0.87 37.69 1.02
C HIS A 223 0.38 38.58 1.05
N HIS A 224 1.57 37.99 1.07
CA HIS A 224 2.75 38.58 0.44
C HIS A 224 3.66 37.52 -0.17
N SER A 225 3.92 37.69 -1.47
CA SER A 225 5.01 37.07 -2.20
C SER A 225 6.34 37.73 -1.83
N SER A 226 7.42 36.94 -1.81
CA SER A 226 8.74 37.45 -2.19
C SER A 226 9.60 36.32 -2.73
N SER A 227 9.94 36.45 -4.00
CA SER A 227 11.12 35.85 -4.61
C SER A 227 12.37 36.50 -4.05
N SER A 228 13.43 35.73 -3.83
CA SER A 228 14.80 36.25 -3.87
C SER A 228 15.76 35.17 -4.32
N ASN A 229 16.35 35.40 -5.49
CA ASN A 229 17.58 34.77 -5.99
C ASN A 229 18.72 34.85 -4.96
N GLY A 230 19.60 33.86 -5.04
CA GLY A 230 20.94 33.88 -4.47
C GLY A 230 21.79 32.88 -5.23
N ASP A 231 22.47 33.37 -6.26
CA ASP A 231 23.44 32.65 -7.08
C ASP A 231 24.77 32.39 -6.33
N ASP A 232 25.53 31.45 -6.91
CA ASP A 232 27.00 31.43 -7.02
C ASP A 232 27.89 30.53 -6.12
N HIS A 233 28.34 29.46 -6.79
CA HIS A 233 29.74 29.07 -7.07
C HIS A 233 30.57 28.23 -6.08
N HIS A 234 30.95 27.02 -6.53
CA HIS A 234 32.33 26.53 -6.80
C HIS A 234 32.18 25.19 -7.59
N GLY A 235 32.63 25.03 -8.85
CA GLY A 235 34.02 24.97 -9.33
C GLY A 235 34.59 23.55 -9.15
N GLY A 236 34.49 22.62 -10.13
CA GLY A 236 35.55 22.19 -11.08
C GLY A 236 36.85 21.67 -10.40
N SER A 237 37.51 20.56 -10.74
CA SER A 237 37.51 19.65 -11.90
C SER A 237 38.52 18.48 -11.65
N ASN A 238 38.37 17.38 -12.42
CA ASN A 238 39.38 16.40 -12.90
C ASN A 238 40.27 15.57 -11.93
N SER A 239 40.19 14.23 -12.02
CA SER A 239 41.01 13.40 -12.96
C SER A 239 41.10 11.91 -12.61
N SER A 240 40.86 11.09 -13.65
CA SER A 240 41.64 9.91 -14.07
C SER A 240 41.73 8.62 -13.22
N THR A 241 40.98 7.63 -13.72
CA THR A 241 41.16 6.17 -13.61
C THR A 241 42.34 5.63 -14.46
N LYS A 242 42.89 4.47 -14.06
CA LYS A 242 43.58 3.48 -14.93
C LYS A 242 43.45 2.10 -14.24
N GLY A 243 42.67 1.13 -14.74
CA GLY A 243 42.89 0.18 -15.85
C GLY A 243 42.50 -1.21 -15.28
N SER A 244 42.04 -2.27 -15.95
CA SER A 244 41.88 -2.77 -17.33
C SER A 244 40.74 -3.82 -17.22
N SER A 245 40.00 -4.29 -18.22
CA SER A 245 40.39 -4.93 -19.48
C SER A 245 39.15 -5.13 -20.37
N ALA A 246 39.41 -5.21 -21.67
CA ALA A 246 38.48 -5.26 -22.78
C ALA A 246 37.73 -6.59 -22.97
N SER A 247 36.53 -6.48 -23.57
CA SER A 247 36.08 -7.37 -24.66
C SER A 247 34.96 -6.69 -25.44
N ASP A 248 35.21 -6.53 -26.75
CA ASP A 248 34.41 -5.81 -27.73
C ASP A 248 33.12 -6.55 -28.13
N HIS A 249 32.00 -5.83 -28.17
CA HIS A 249 30.86 -6.13 -29.02
C HIS A 249 30.35 -4.84 -29.66
N HIS A 250 30.39 -4.80 -31.00
CA HIS A 250 29.87 -3.72 -31.83
C HIS A 250 28.37 -3.51 -31.59
N ALA A 251 27.99 -2.31 -31.16
CA ALA A 251 26.62 -1.80 -31.22
C ALA A 251 26.61 -0.54 -32.10
N GLU A 252 25.73 -0.52 -33.10
CA GLU A 252 25.47 0.65 -33.94
C GLU A 252 24.92 1.81 -33.09
N PRO A 253 25.21 3.08 -33.43
CA PRO A 253 24.70 4.22 -32.66
C PRO A 253 23.17 4.33 -32.81
N ALA A 254 22.48 4.39 -31.68
CA ALA A 254 21.05 4.66 -31.62
C ALA A 254 20.74 6.02 -32.25
N SER A 255 19.75 6.05 -33.15
CA SER A 255 19.27 7.26 -33.80
C SER A 255 18.57 8.19 -32.80
N ASN A 256 19.00 9.45 -32.71
CA ASN A 256 18.40 10.48 -31.85
C ASN A 256 17.06 11.04 -32.37
N ALA A 257 16.33 10.28 -33.19
CA ALA A 257 15.10 10.70 -33.83
C ALA A 257 13.96 9.74 -33.51
N HIS A 258 12.77 10.28 -33.20
CA HIS A 258 11.54 9.50 -33.13
C HIS A 258 10.37 10.25 -33.77
N THR A 259 9.41 9.47 -34.30
CA THR A 259 8.24 9.97 -35.03
C THR A 259 6.99 9.81 -34.17
N HIS A 260 6.20 10.87 -34.06
CA HIS A 260 4.92 10.84 -33.35
C HIS A 260 3.79 10.31 -34.25
N ALA A 261 2.67 9.93 -33.63
CA ALA A 261 1.50 9.39 -34.33
C ALA A 261 0.85 10.36 -35.34
N ASP A 262 1.20 11.64 -35.29
CA ASP A 262 0.80 12.67 -36.25
C ASP A 262 1.75 12.81 -37.46
N GLY A 263 2.80 11.96 -37.53
CA GLY A 263 3.76 11.92 -38.62
C GLY A 263 4.90 12.93 -38.53
N LYS A 264 5.03 13.67 -37.41
CA LYS A 264 6.16 14.61 -37.22
C LYS A 264 7.34 13.94 -36.54
N GLU A 265 8.53 14.17 -37.09
CA GLU A 265 9.80 13.72 -36.49
C GLU A 265 10.40 14.79 -35.59
N HIS A 266 10.90 14.35 -34.44
CA HIS A 266 11.71 15.15 -33.53
C HIS A 266 13.10 14.55 -33.38
N VAL A 267 14.13 15.38 -33.55
CA VAL A 267 15.54 15.02 -33.37
C VAL A 267 16.07 15.73 -32.13
N HIS A 268 16.75 15.00 -31.25
CA HIS A 268 17.42 15.57 -30.08
C HIS A 268 18.90 15.82 -30.40
N ASP A 269 19.33 17.08 -30.28
CA ASP A 269 20.76 17.42 -30.29
C ASP A 269 21.41 16.89 -28.99
N SER A 270 22.59 16.29 -29.14
CA SER A 270 23.35 15.66 -28.04
C SER A 270 24.07 16.66 -27.16
#